data_AF-A0A7Z0WMB9-F1
#
_entry.id   AF-A0A7Z0WMB9-F1
#
_cell.length_a   1.000
_cell.length_b   1.000
_cell.length_c   1.000
_cell.angle_alpha   90.00
_cell.angle_beta   90.00
_cell.angle_gamma   90.00
#
_symmetry.space_group_name_H-M   'P 1'
#
loop_
_entity.id
_entity.type
_entity.pdbx_description
1 polymer ?
#
loop_
_entity_poly.entity_id
_entity_poly.type
_entity_poly.pdbx_seq_one_letter_code
_entity_poly.pdbx_strand_id
1 'polypeptide(L)'
;MPKLNRDRIRLWLEEHNWSVKRLAEECSALGEDTFPEGTMRNVVNGIDPMRPGRIRVICRVTAKYGDGIPYAQLIDPDGNGV
;
A
#
# COMPACT_ATOMS: atom_id res chain seq x y z
N MET A 1 -3.27 -10.50 10.94
CA MET A 1 -3.04 -9.91 9.59
C MET A 1 -2.04 -8.78 9.75
N PRO A 2 -1.06 -8.63 8.85
CA PRO A 2 -0.07 -7.57 8.96
C PRO A 2 -0.71 -6.19 8.78
N LYS A 3 -0.09 -5.19 9.40
CA LYS A 3 -0.37 -3.78 9.13
C LYS A 3 0.60 -3.29 8.07
N LEU A 4 0.17 -2.29 7.30
CA LEU A 4 1.06 -1.62 6.36
C LEU A 4 2.06 -0.77 7.16
N ASN A 5 3.32 -0.71 6.69
CA ASN A 5 4.22 0.35 7.09
C ASN A 5 3.69 1.67 6.54
N ARG A 6 3.05 2.44 7.42
CA ARG A 6 2.36 3.68 7.07
C ARG A 6 3.34 4.71 6.47
N ASP A 7 4.54 4.80 7.04
CA ASP A 7 5.48 5.86 6.71
C ASP A 7 6.09 5.57 5.33
N ARG A 8 6.38 4.29 5.05
CA ARG A 8 6.87 3.84 3.74
C ARG A 8 5.86 4.09 2.62
N ILE A 9 4.59 3.72 2.81
CA ILE A 9 3.57 3.93 1.76
C ILE A 9 3.26 5.42 1.58
N ARG A 10 3.25 6.22 2.65
CA ARG A 10 2.98 7.66 2.56
C ARG A 10 4.10 8.39 1.84
N LEU A 11 5.36 8.09 2.18
CA LEU A 11 6.51 8.64 1.49
C LEU A 11 6.43 8.36 -0.02
N TRP A 12 6.15 7.11 -0.38
CA TRP A 12 6.01 6.73 -1.80
C TRP A 12 4.89 7.51 -2.50
N LEU A 13 3.74 7.67 -1.85
CA LEU A 13 2.62 8.45 -2.38
C LEU A 13 3.00 9.92 -2.58
N GLU A 14 3.73 10.52 -1.64
CA GLU A 14 4.21 11.90 -1.73
C GLU A 14 5.22 12.08 -2.86
N GLU A 15 6.23 11.20 -2.95
CA GLU A 15 7.28 11.25 -3.99
C GLU A 15 6.71 11.13 -5.41
N HIS A 16 5.63 10.37 -5.57
CA HIS A 16 4.98 10.16 -6.88
C HIS A 16 3.82 11.12 -7.14
N ASN A 17 3.46 12.00 -6.18
CA ASN A 17 2.27 12.86 -6.23
C ASN A 17 0.96 12.07 -6.42
N TRP A 18 0.80 11.00 -5.65
CA TRP A 18 -0.38 10.13 -5.66
C TRP A 18 -1.29 10.39 -4.48
N SER A 19 -2.59 10.41 -4.74
CA SER A 19 -3.60 10.39 -3.69
C SER A 19 -3.91 8.96 -3.26
N VAL A 20 -4.41 8.80 -2.02
CA VAL A 20 -4.93 7.53 -1.52
C VAL A 20 -6.07 7.00 -2.41
N LYS A 21 -6.91 7.91 -2.92
CA LYS A 21 -7.99 7.58 -3.86
C LYS A 21 -7.45 6.91 -5.12
N ARG A 22 -6.45 7.53 -5.75
CA ARG A 22 -5.80 6.96 -6.95
C ARG A 22 -5.19 5.59 -6.65
N LEU A 23 -4.48 5.44 -5.53
CA LEU A 23 -3.94 4.15 -5.13
C LEU A 23 -5.04 3.08 -5.00
N ALA A 24 -6.18 3.43 -4.41
CA ALA A 24 -7.32 2.53 -4.23
C ALA A 24 -7.96 2.14 -5.58
N GLU A 25 -8.10 3.09 -6.50
CA GLU A 25 -8.60 2.86 -7.87
C GLU A 25 -7.68 1.91 -8.64
N GLU A 26 -6.37 2.16 -8.62
CA GLU A 26 -5.37 1.32 -9.30
C GLU A 26 -5.27 -0.08 -8.68
N CYS A 27 -5.37 -0.20 -7.36
CA CYS A 27 -5.44 -1.50 -6.69
C CYS A 27 -6.71 -2.27 -7.07
N SER A 28 -7.84 -1.58 -7.19
CA SER A 28 -9.11 -2.19 -7.62
C SER A 28 -9.07 -2.62 -9.08
N ALA A 29 -8.37 -1.88 -9.95
CA ALA A 29 -8.21 -2.22 -11.36
C ALA A 29 -7.26 -3.40 -11.59
N LEU A 30 -6.24 -3.57 -10.73
CA LEU A 30 -5.26 -4.66 -10.82
C LEU A 30 -5.63 -5.90 -10.00
N GLY A 31 -6.48 -5.75 -8.99
CA GLY A 31 -6.91 -6.83 -8.11
C GLY A 31 -8.19 -7.52 -8.61
N GLU A 32 -8.44 -8.72 -8.10
CA GLU A 32 -9.72 -9.42 -8.27
C GLU A 32 -10.80 -8.92 -7.28
N ASP A 33 -10.47 -7.91 -6.46
CA ASP A 33 -11.27 -7.47 -5.31
C ASP A 33 -11.23 -5.95 -5.24
N THR A 34 -12.33 -5.35 -4.78
CA THR A 34 -12.46 -3.89 -4.67
C THR A 34 -11.68 -3.39 -3.45
N PHE A 35 -10.97 -2.28 -3.64
CA PHE A 35 -10.31 -1.51 -2.59
C PHE A 35 -11.08 -0.20 -2.37
N PRO A 36 -12.03 -0.14 -1.42
CA PRO A 36 -12.69 1.12 -1.09
C PRO A 36 -11.68 2.15 -0.60
N GLU A 37 -11.82 3.41 -1.02
CA GLU A 37 -10.92 4.49 -0.60
C GLU A 37 -10.84 4.61 0.93
N GLY A 38 -11.96 4.48 1.64
CA GLY A 38 -11.97 4.54 3.11
C GLY A 38 -11.12 3.44 3.76
N THR A 39 -11.23 2.21 3.27
CA THR A 39 -10.38 1.10 3.72
C THR A 39 -8.91 1.37 3.39
N MET A 40 -8.61 1.83 2.17
CA MET A 40 -7.23 2.15 1.78
C MET A 40 -6.66 3.25 2.67
N ARG A 41 -7.46 4.29 2.99
CA ARG A 41 -7.06 5.38 3.89
C ARG A 41 -6.73 4.88 5.28
N ASN A 42 -7.56 4.01 5.86
CA ASN A 42 -7.28 3.42 7.16
C ASN A 42 -6.01 2.58 7.16
N VAL A 43 -5.78 1.80 6.08
CA VAL A 43 -4.59 0.96 5.93
C VAL A 43 -3.33 1.81 5.75
N VAL A 44 -3.37 2.83 4.89
CA VAL A 44 -2.28 3.81 4.69
C VAL A 44 -1.97 4.59 5.97
N ASN A 45 -2.94 4.73 6.87
CA ASN A 45 -2.75 5.36 8.18
C ASN A 45 -2.32 4.38 9.29
N GLY A 46 -2.17 3.09 8.99
CA GLY A 46 -1.79 2.05 9.97
C GLY A 46 -2.90 1.67 10.97
N ILE A 47 -4.15 2.07 10.69
CA ILE A 47 -5.32 1.80 11.53
C ILE A 47 -5.76 0.35 11.34
N ASP A 48 -6.14 0.01 10.11
CA ASP A 48 -6.67 -1.31 9.77
C ASP A 48 -5.56 -2.24 9.27
N PRO A 49 -5.56 -3.52 9.69
CA PRO A 49 -4.70 -4.52 9.07
C PRO A 49 -5.23 -4.89 7.68
N MET A 50 -4.36 -5.40 6.81
CA MET A 50 -4.73 -5.78 5.45
C MET A 50 -4.34 -7.23 5.13
N ARG A 51 -5.16 -7.91 4.32
CA ARG A 51 -4.87 -9.27 3.88
C ARG A 51 -3.58 -9.30 3.06
N PRO A 52 -2.69 -10.30 3.24
CA PRO A 52 -1.44 -10.42 2.47
C PRO A 52 -1.63 -10.32 0.95
N GLY A 53 -2.68 -10.93 0.40
CA GLY A 53 -2.99 -10.83 -1.03
C GLY A 53 -3.23 -9.40 -1.50
N ARG A 54 -3.97 -8.60 -0.72
CA ARG A 54 -4.23 -7.19 -1.01
C ARG A 54 -2.96 -6.33 -0.90
N ILE A 55 -2.09 -6.63 0.07
CA ILE A 55 -0.77 -5.98 0.19
C ILE A 55 0.11 -6.29 -1.02
N ARG A 56 0.07 -7.52 -1.55
CA ARG A 56 0.77 -7.85 -2.81
C ARG A 56 0.25 -7.06 -4.01
N VAL A 57 -1.04 -6.72 -4.04
CA VAL A 57 -1.59 -5.82 -5.08
C VAL A 57 -0.98 -4.43 -4.96
N ILE A 58 -0.86 -3.87 -3.75
CA ILE A 58 -0.18 -2.59 -3.52
C ILE A 58 1.28 -2.64 -4.01
N CYS A 59 2.01 -3.74 -3.73
CA CYS A 59 3.37 -3.94 -4.23
C CYS A 59 3.42 -3.92 -5.77
N ARG A 60 2.45 -4.57 -6.44
CA ARG A 60 2.36 -4.56 -7.91
C ARG A 60 2.02 -3.19 -8.47
N VAL A 61 1.12 -2.45 -7.84
CA VAL A 61 0.76 -1.08 -8.26
C VAL A 61 1.97 -0.15 -8.14
N THR A 62 2.63 -0.15 -6.98
CA THR A 62 3.81 0.69 -6.77
C THR A 62 4.95 0.34 -7.73
N ALA A 63 5.16 -0.95 -8.03
CA ALA A 63 6.15 -1.39 -9.01
C ALA A 63 5.77 -1.05 -10.46
N LYS A 64 4.47 -0.95 -10.78
CA LYS A 64 4.00 -0.60 -12.12
C LYS A 64 4.19 0.90 -12.43
N TYR A 65 4.06 1.75 -11.42
CA TYR A 65 4.00 3.21 -11.59
C TYR A 65 5.15 3.97 -10.92
N GLY A 66 6.18 3.26 -10.48
CA GLY A 66 7.33 3.84 -9.78
C GLY A 66 8.47 2.83 -9.60
N ASP A 67 9.22 3.01 -8.53
CA ASP A 67 10.33 2.17 -8.06
C ASP A 67 9.87 0.87 -7.38
N GLY A 68 8.63 0.83 -6.89
CA GLY A 68 8.02 -0.32 -6.24
C GLY A 68 8.47 -0.52 -4.80
N ILE A 69 7.51 -0.89 -3.94
CA ILE A 69 7.81 -1.19 -2.53
C ILE A 69 7.85 -2.71 -2.34
N PRO A 70 9.00 -3.29 -1.94
CA PRO A 70 9.09 -4.70 -1.60
C PRO A 70 8.13 -5.07 -0.47
N TYR A 71 7.50 -6.25 -0.58
CA TYR A 71 6.51 -6.71 0.39
C TYR A 71 7.02 -6.64 1.83
N ALA A 72 8.27 -7.08 2.08
CA ALA A 72 8.89 -7.05 3.40
C ALA A 72 8.95 -5.63 4.00
N GLN A 73 9.33 -4.64 3.20
CA GLN A 73 9.38 -3.24 3.63
C GLN A 73 7.97 -2.65 3.86
N LEU A 74 6.97 -3.16 3.14
CA LEU A 74 5.59 -2.69 3.24
C LEU A 74 4.84 -3.28 4.46
N ILE A 75 5.35 -4.36 5.07
CA ILE A 75 4.75 -4.97 6.28
C ILE A 75 5.62 -4.85 7.54
N ASP A 76 6.79 -4.24 7.43
CA ASP A 76 7.69 -3.99 8.57
C ASP A 76 7.35 -2.64 9.21
N PRO A 77 6.66 -2.61 10.36
CA PRO A 77 6.22 -1.36 10.98
C PRO A 77 7.37 -0.52 11.55
N ASP A 78 8.56 -1.10 11.77
CA ASP A 78 9.68 -0.43 12.44
C ASP A 78 10.80 -0.02 11.47
N GLY A 79 10.71 -0.41 10.19
CA GLY A 79 11.74 -0.10 9.19
C GLY A 79 13.11 -0.71 9.51
N ASN A 80 13.16 -1.70 10.42
CA ASN A 80 14.37 -2.38 10.86
C ASN A 80 14.76 -3.54 9.92
N GLY A 81 14.57 -3.34 8.62
CA GLY A 81 15.04 -4.25 7.59
C GLY A 81 16.56 -4.27 7.57
N VAL A 82 17.15 -5.17 8.34
CA VAL A 82 18.49 -5.74 8.10
C VAL A 82 18.50 -6.57 6.82
#